data_AF-A0A1F9VM84-F1
#
_entry.id   AF-A0A1F9VM84-F1
#
_cell.length_a   1.000
_cell.length_b   1.000
_cell.length_c   1.000
_cell.angle_alpha   90.00
_cell.angle_beta   90.00
_cell.angle_gamma   90.00
#
_symmetry.space_group_name_H-M   'P 1'
#
loop_
_entity.id
_entity.type
_entity.pdbx_description
1 polymer ?
#
loop_
_entity_poly.entity_id
_entity_poly.type
_entity_poly.pdbx_seq_one_letter_code
_entity_poly.pdbx_strand_id
1 'polypeptide(L)'
;MSEITKFAKSLKYDANGLIPVIVQDYKDNQVLMLAYMNSKAVELTLKTRKATFWSRSRKKFWVKGETSGNIQKVKEVSYDCDKDALLVKAVQVGGAACHTGYRSCFFTKISSAGKHTVCGKRVFNPKDIYK
;
A
#
# COMPACT_ATOMS: atom_id res chain seq x y z
N MET A 1 27.00 -4.53 -2.62
CA MET A 1 25.55 -4.52 -2.29
C MET A 1 25.14 -3.06 -2.04
N SER A 2 24.08 -2.53 -2.70
CA SER A 2 23.74 -1.09 -2.60
C SER A 2 23.19 -0.71 -1.23
N GLU A 3 23.26 0.57 -0.86
CA GLU A 3 22.70 1.10 0.40
C GLU A 3 21.22 0.79 0.56
N ILE A 4 20.44 0.88 -0.52
CA ILE A 4 19.01 0.48 -0.53
C ILE A 4 18.85 -1.00 -0.14
N THR A 5 19.67 -1.89 -0.69
CA THR A 5 19.60 -3.32 -0.37
C THR A 5 20.01 -3.60 1.07
N LYS A 6 21.02 -2.89 1.60
CA LYS A 6 21.42 -2.99 3.01
C LYS A 6 20.29 -2.54 3.94
N PHE A 7 19.69 -1.38 3.66
CA PHE A 7 18.56 -0.87 4.43
C PHE A 7 17.36 -1.81 4.39
N ALA A 8 16.96 -2.28 3.20
CA ALA A 8 15.83 -3.21 3.09
C ALA A 8 16.05 -4.49 3.89
N LYS A 9 17.30 -4.96 4.03
CA LYS A 9 17.63 -6.13 4.86
C LYS A 9 17.73 -5.85 6.37
N SER A 10 17.88 -4.59 6.78
CA SER A 10 18.04 -4.23 8.20
C SER A 10 16.71 -3.99 8.94
N LEU A 11 15.58 -4.05 8.23
CA LEU A 11 14.24 -3.98 8.80
C LEU A 11 13.90 -5.28 9.55
N LYS A 12 13.00 -5.19 10.53
CA LYS A 12 12.51 -6.30 11.34
C LYS A 12 11.27 -6.89 10.67
N TYR A 13 11.43 -8.09 10.13
CA TYR A 13 10.35 -8.82 9.47
C TYR A 13 9.71 -9.81 10.43
N ASP A 14 8.43 -10.13 10.19
CA ASP A 14 7.74 -11.22 10.89
C ASP A 14 8.33 -12.60 10.53
N ALA A 15 7.82 -13.66 11.15
CA ALA A 15 8.25 -15.04 10.90
C ALA A 15 8.08 -15.50 9.44
N ASN A 16 7.26 -14.80 8.64
CA ASN A 16 7.06 -15.07 7.22
C ASN A 16 7.97 -14.22 6.32
N GLY A 17 8.87 -13.42 6.90
CA GLY A 17 9.73 -12.49 6.17
C GLY A 17 8.98 -11.27 5.63
N LEU A 18 7.90 -10.85 6.30
CA LEU A 18 7.03 -9.75 5.88
C LEU A 18 7.01 -8.60 6.87
N ILE A 19 6.83 -7.39 6.34
CA ILE A 19 6.66 -6.15 7.11
C ILE A 19 5.35 -5.48 6.69
N PRO A 20 4.49 -5.04 7.63
CA PRO A 20 3.32 -4.23 7.34
C PRO A 20 3.73 -2.87 6.77
N VAL A 21 2.97 -2.41 5.78
CA VAL A 21 3.17 -1.11 5.13
C VAL A 21 1.86 -0.38 5.05
N ILE A 22 1.80 0.78 5.70
CA ILE A 22 0.71 1.74 5.60
C ILE A 22 1.01 2.66 4.41
N VAL A 23 0.06 2.75 3.47
CA VAL A 23 0.14 3.72 2.39
C VAL A 23 -0.78 4.89 2.71
N GLN A 24 -0.24 6.09 2.65
CA GLN A 24 -0.94 7.34 2.88
C GLN A 24 -0.82 8.23 1.64
N ASP A 25 -1.87 8.97 1.30
CA ASP A 25 -1.76 9.96 0.21
C ASP A 25 -0.86 11.11 0.67
N TYR A 26 0.11 11.45 -0.18
CA TYR A 26 1.08 12.50 0.09
C TYR A 26 0.44 13.89 0.23
N LYS A 27 -0.71 14.15 -0.41
CA LYS A 27 -1.33 15.47 -0.45
C LYS A 27 -2.20 15.78 0.77
N ASP A 28 -3.02 14.81 1.20
CA ASP A 28 -4.08 15.02 2.20
C ASP A 28 -3.90 14.15 3.45
N ASN A 29 -2.83 13.36 3.52
CA ASN A 29 -2.55 12.41 4.60
C ASN A 29 -3.66 11.37 4.81
N GLN A 30 -4.56 11.13 3.85
CA GLN A 30 -5.54 10.07 3.95
C GLN A 30 -4.85 8.71 3.88
N VAL A 31 -5.11 7.84 4.86
CA VAL A 31 -4.66 6.44 4.79
C VAL A 31 -5.41 5.75 3.65
N LEU A 32 -4.68 5.22 2.68
CA LEU A 32 -5.20 4.61 1.46
C LEU A 32 -5.38 3.10 1.63
N MET A 33 -4.38 2.42 2.17
CA MET A 33 -4.41 0.96 2.33
C MET A 33 -3.31 0.49 3.28
N LEU A 34 -3.46 -0.75 3.75
CA LEU A 34 -2.40 -1.53 4.37
C LEU A 34 -2.08 -2.73 3.47
N ALA A 35 -0.78 -3.01 3.30
CA ALA A 35 -0.30 -4.20 2.61
C ALA A 35 0.99 -4.71 3.27
N TYR A 36 1.61 -5.72 2.67
CA TYR A 36 2.84 -6.32 3.19
C TYR A 36 3.93 -6.29 2.12
N MET A 37 5.16 -6.11 2.56
CA MET A 37 6.36 -6.22 1.73
C MET A 37 7.31 -7.26 2.35
N ASN A 38 8.07 -7.97 1.53
CA ASN A 38 9.32 -8.57 1.98
C ASN A 38 10.49 -7.63 1.64
N SER A 39 11.71 -8.00 2.01
CA SER A 39 12.90 -7.18 1.74
C SER A 39 13.09 -6.83 0.27
N LYS A 40 12.74 -7.73 -0.65
CA LYS A 40 12.83 -7.44 -2.09
C LYS A 40 11.79 -6.44 -2.56
N ALA A 41 10.57 -6.50 -2.04
CA ALA A 41 9.50 -5.55 -2.34
C ALA A 41 9.82 -4.15 -1.80
N VAL A 42 10.44 -4.05 -0.62
CA VAL A 42 10.97 -2.78 -0.08
C VAL A 42 12.05 -2.21 -1.02
N GLU A 43 13.03 -3.05 -1.41
CA GLU A 43 14.10 -2.65 -2.33
C GLU A 43 13.55 -2.12 -3.66
N LEU A 44 12.60 -2.84 -4.27
CA LEU A 44 11.96 -2.44 -5.52
C LEU A 44 11.16 -1.15 -5.36
N THR A 45 10.45 -0.98 -4.26
CA THR A 45 9.68 0.24 -3.97
C THR A 45 10.61 1.46 -3.87
N LEU A 46 11.72 1.34 -3.14
CA LEU A 46 12.70 2.41 -2.98
C LEU A 46 13.39 2.78 -4.30
N LYS A 47 13.75 1.77 -5.10
CA LYS A 47 14.43 1.96 -6.40
C LYS A 47 13.51 2.55 -7.47
N THR A 48 12.32 1.98 -7.64
CA THR A 48 11.42 2.32 -8.75
C THR A 48 10.49 3.49 -8.44
N ARG A 49 10.36 3.85 -7.16
CA ARG A 49 9.39 4.84 -6.66
C ARG A 49 7.95 4.47 -7.02
N LYS A 50 7.66 3.18 -7.22
CA LYS A 50 6.33 2.60 -7.39
C LYS A 50 6.08 1.60 -6.26
N ALA A 51 4.95 1.71 -5.58
CA ALA A 51 4.63 0.81 -4.47
C ALA A 51 4.52 -0.64 -4.98
N THR A 52 5.44 -1.49 -4.52
CA THR A 52 5.52 -2.91 -4.87
C THR A 52 5.30 -3.72 -3.61
N PHE A 53 4.35 -4.66 -3.65
CA PHE A 53 3.94 -5.43 -2.47
C PHE A 53 4.12 -6.93 -2.71
N TRP A 54 4.09 -7.69 -1.62
CA TRP A 54 4.06 -9.14 -1.64
C TRP A 54 2.64 -9.64 -1.35
N SER A 55 2.07 -10.42 -2.27
CA SER A 55 0.79 -11.08 -2.06
C SER A 55 0.98 -12.35 -1.25
N ARG A 56 0.51 -12.37 0.00
CA ARG A 56 0.61 -13.54 0.90
C ARG A 56 -0.06 -14.79 0.34
N SER A 57 -1.25 -14.63 -0.24
CA SER A 57 -2.03 -15.72 -0.84
C SER A 57 -1.43 -16.24 -2.14
N ARG A 58 -1.00 -15.34 -3.04
CA ARG A 58 -0.47 -15.70 -4.36
C ARG A 58 1.04 -15.95 -4.38
N LYS A 59 1.72 -15.72 -3.27
CA LYS A 59 3.19 -15.80 -3.11
C LYS A 59 3.94 -15.16 -4.27
N LYS A 60 3.52 -13.95 -4.66
CA LYS A 60 4.12 -13.20 -5.77
C LYS A 60 4.14 -11.70 -5.53
N PHE A 61 5.07 -11.02 -6.19
CA PHE A 61 5.12 -9.57 -6.25
C PHE A 61 3.95 -9.02 -7.06
N TRP A 62 3.53 -7.81 -6.73
CA TRP A 62 2.65 -7.02 -7.58
C TRP A 62 2.96 -5.54 -7.40
N VAL A 63 3.02 -4.81 -8.51
CA VAL A 63 3.11 -3.35 -8.50
C VAL A 63 1.69 -2.81 -8.41
N LYS A 64 1.42 -1.95 -7.42
CA LYS A 64 0.07 -1.42 -7.24
C LYS A 64 -0.36 -0.66 -8.49
N GLY A 65 -1.50 -1.06 -9.05
CA GLY A 65 -2.10 -0.43 -10.21
C GLY A 65 -1.52 -0.84 -11.55
N GLU A 66 -0.65 -1.85 -11.62
CA GLU A 66 -0.08 -2.35 -12.88
C GLU A 66 -1.15 -2.76 -13.89
N THR A 67 -2.22 -3.42 -13.43
CA THR A 67 -3.35 -3.80 -14.29
C THR A 67 -4.35 -2.67 -14.49
N SER A 68 -4.63 -1.88 -13.46
CA SER A 68 -5.76 -0.93 -13.45
C SER A 68 -5.39 0.52 -13.80
N GLY A 69 -4.10 0.84 -14.00
CA GLY A 69 -3.60 2.22 -14.11
C GLY A 69 -3.59 3.01 -12.79
N ASN A 70 -4.28 2.53 -11.75
CA ASN A 70 -4.33 3.13 -10.41
C ASN A 70 -3.04 2.99 -9.58
N ILE A 71 -1.95 3.58 -10.08
CA ILE A 71 -0.58 3.44 -9.56
C ILE A 71 -0.34 4.34 -8.35
N GLN A 72 0.50 3.88 -7.42
CA GLN A 72 1.00 4.66 -6.30
C GLN A 72 2.45 5.10 -6.54
N LYS A 73 2.64 6.40 -6.80
CA LYS A 73 3.97 7.02 -7.01
C LYS A 73 4.53 7.44 -5.65
N VAL A 74 5.56 6.75 -5.18
CA VAL A 74 6.14 6.94 -3.84
C VAL A 74 6.91 8.25 -3.77
N LYS A 75 6.59 9.05 -2.75
CA LYS A 75 7.20 10.35 -2.43
C LYS A 75 8.08 10.28 -1.19
N GLU A 76 7.65 9.55 -0.17
CA GLU A 76 8.43 9.36 1.06
C GLU A 76 8.22 7.95 1.60
N VAL A 77 9.24 7.44 2.28
CA VAL A 77 9.17 6.20 3.05
C VAL A 77 9.79 6.47 4.41
N SER A 78 9.04 6.20 5.46
CA SER A 78 9.50 6.23 6.86
C SER A 78 9.33 4.85 7.46
N TYR A 79 10.10 4.56 8.50
CA TYR A 79 9.98 3.36 9.33
C TYR A 79 9.67 3.80 10.76
N ASP A 80 9.03 2.93 11.55
CA ASP A 80 8.74 3.19 12.95
C ASP A 80 9.95 2.95 13.88
N CYS A 81 9.78 3.15 15.18
CA CYS A 81 10.89 3.21 16.13
C CYS A 81 11.70 1.91 16.25
N ASP A 82 11.09 0.74 16.02
CA ASP A 82 11.72 -0.56 16.09
C ASP A 82 11.81 -1.28 14.73
N LYS A 83 11.52 -0.56 13.63
CA LYS A 83 11.73 -0.97 12.24
C LYS A 83 10.88 -2.15 11.79
N ASP A 84 9.71 -2.35 12.38
CA ASP A 84 8.77 -3.41 12.01
C ASP A 84 7.48 -2.91 11.33
N ALA A 85 7.39 -1.62 11.05
CA ALA A 85 6.41 -1.08 10.11
C ALA A 85 6.98 0.01 9.20
N LEU A 86 6.40 0.14 8.01
CA LEU A 86 6.69 1.23 7.08
C LEU A 86 5.47 2.14 6.87
N LEU A 87 5.72 3.43 6.80
CA LEU A 87 4.80 4.44 6.27
C LEU A 87 5.28 4.88 4.89
N VAL A 88 4.45 4.66 3.87
CA VAL A 88 4.70 5.11 2.50
C VAL A 88 3.77 6.26 2.17
N LYS A 89 4.31 7.46 1.95
CA LYS A 89 3.55 8.55 1.35
C LYS A 89 3.64 8.47 -0.17
N ALA A 90 2.49 8.39 -0.83
CA ALA A 90 2.42 8.24 -2.27
C ALA A 90 1.37 9.16 -2.90
N VAL A 91 1.59 9.55 -4.16
CA VAL A 91 0.54 10.14 -4.98
C VAL A 91 -0.28 9.02 -5.60
N GLN A 92 -1.58 8.96 -5.28
CA GLN A 92 -2.50 7.99 -5.87
C GLN A 92 -2.97 8.45 -7.26
N VAL A 93 -2.47 7.81 -8.31
CA VAL A 93 -2.91 8.01 -9.69
C VAL A 93 -4.22 7.25 -9.92
N GLY A 94 -5.10 7.80 -10.76
CA GLY A 94 -6.43 7.23 -11.08
C GLY A 94 -7.47 7.33 -9.95
N GLY A 95 -7.09 7.92 -8.82
CA GLY A 95 -8.02 8.29 -7.75
C GLY A 95 -8.41 7.15 -6.79
N ALA A 96 -8.14 5.88 -7.12
CA ALA A 96 -8.57 4.74 -6.32
C ALA A 96 -7.45 3.77 -5.91
N ALA A 97 -7.17 3.67 -4.61
CA ALA A 97 -6.32 2.63 -4.07
C ALA A 97 -7.05 1.27 -3.99
N CYS A 98 -8.35 1.27 -3.72
CA CYS A 98 -9.10 0.04 -3.50
C CYS A 98 -9.60 -0.58 -4.82
N HIS A 99 -9.51 -1.90 -4.93
CA HIS A 99 -10.03 -2.64 -6.09
C HIS A 99 -11.56 -2.59 -6.19
N THR A 100 -12.27 -2.23 -5.11
CA THR A 100 -13.72 -2.03 -5.10
C THR A 100 -14.14 -0.66 -5.64
N GLY A 101 -13.18 0.16 -6.10
CA GLY A 101 -13.43 1.44 -6.74
C GLY A 101 -13.27 2.65 -5.83
N TYR A 102 -13.02 2.47 -4.52
CA TYR A 102 -12.89 3.60 -3.59
C TYR A 102 -11.45 4.14 -3.53
N ARG A 103 -11.36 5.42 -3.18
CA ARG A 103 -10.07 6.11 -2.96
C ARG A 103 -9.20 5.40 -1.93
N SER A 104 -9.77 5.08 -0.77
CA SER A 104 -9.14 4.35 0.31
C SER A 104 -9.85 3.01 0.51
N CYS A 105 -9.12 1.98 0.94
CA CYS A 105 -9.70 0.72 1.44
C CYS A 105 -10.52 0.95 2.72
N PHE A 106 -10.23 2.01 3.48
CA PHE A 106 -10.89 2.37 4.73
C PHE A 106 -12.14 3.24 4.49
N PHE A 107 -12.98 2.84 3.51
CA PHE A 107 -14.19 3.58 3.11
C PHE A 107 -15.44 3.25 3.94
N THR A 108 -15.36 2.27 4.84
CA THR A 108 -16.45 1.88 5.74
C THR A 108 -16.04 2.20 7.18
N LYS A 109 -16.88 2.97 7.88
CA LYS A 109 -16.72 3.28 9.30
C LYS A 109 -17.73 2.50 10.13
N ILE A 110 -17.38 2.26 11.39
CA ILE A 110 -18.26 1.70 12.41
C ILE A 110 -18.53 2.79 13.46
N SER A 111 -19.80 3.00 13.81
CA SER A 111 -20.18 3.92 14.90
C SER A 111 -20.03 3.24 16.26
N SER A 112 -20.10 4.02 17.35
CA SER A 112 -20.13 3.50 18.72
C SER A 112 -21.31 2.55 18.99
N ALA A 113 -22.41 2.69 18.23
CA ALA A 113 -23.57 1.80 18.27
C ALA A 113 -23.42 0.55 17.36
N GLY A 114 -22.24 0.30 16.78
CA GLY A 114 -21.99 -0.86 15.91
C GLY A 114 -22.54 -0.74 14.49
N LYS A 115 -23.20 0.37 14.14
CA LYS A 115 -23.72 0.59 12.77
C LYS A 115 -22.57 0.88 11.80
N HIS A 116 -22.52 0.14 10.70
CA HIS A 116 -21.58 0.33 9.59
C HIS A 116 -22.09 1.41 8.62
N THR A 117 -21.21 2.26 8.11
CA THR A 117 -21.56 3.30 7.13
C THR A 117 -20.44 3.49 6.11
N VAL A 118 -20.79 3.47 4.83
CA VAL A 118 -19.87 3.79 3.73
C VAL A 118 -19.73 5.31 3.63
N CYS A 119 -18.53 5.83 3.86
CA CYS A 119 -18.23 7.26 3.81
C CYS A 119 -17.41 7.69 2.58
N GLY A 120 -16.87 6.74 1.81
CA GLY A 120 -16.13 7.02 0.58
C GLY A 120 -17.05 7.16 -0.63
N LYS A 121 -16.68 8.05 -1.58
CA LYS A 121 -17.27 8.05 -2.92
C LYS A 121 -16.52 7.05 -3.82
N ARG A 122 -17.26 6.29 -4.60
CA ARG A 122 -16.69 5.33 -5.56
C ARG A 122 -16.19 6.08 -6.79
N VAL A 123 -14.95 5.82 -7.19
CA VAL A 123 -14.22 6.46 -8.29
C VAL A 123 -14.38 5.69 -9.60
N PHE A 124 -14.43 4.36 -9.53
CA PHE A 124 -14.66 3.49 -10.69
C PHE A 124 -15.52 2.27 -10.33
N ASN A 125 -16.13 1.62 -11.33
CA ASN A 125 -16.83 0.35 -11.13
C ASN A 125 -15.87 -0.84 -11.36
N PRO A 126 -15.68 -1.76 -10.39
CA PRO A 126 -14.74 -2.87 -10.52
C PRO A 126 -14.92 -3.75 -11.75
N LYS A 127 -16.18 -3.94 -12.17
CA LYS A 127 -16.53 -4.78 -13.34
C LYS A 127 -15.94 -4.25 -14.65
N ASP A 128 -15.63 -2.96 -14.72
CA ASP A 128 -15.11 -2.33 -15.93
C ASP A 128 -13.59 -2.54 -16.06
N ILE A 129 -12.90 -2.86 -14.95
CA ILE A 129 -11.44 -2.97 -14.88
C ILE A 129 -10.97 -4.41 -14.69
N TYR A 130 -11.64 -5.16 -13.81
CA TYR A 130 -11.25 -6.51 -13.44
C TYR A 130 -12.24 -7.49 -14.07
N LYS A 131 -11.74 -8.28 -15.02
CA LYS A 131 -12.45 -9.40 -15.64
C LYS A 131 -12.34 -10.66 -14.78
#